data_AF-A0A852E262-F1
#
_entry.id   AF-A0A852E262-F1
#
_cell.length_a   1.000
_cell.length_b   1.000
_cell.length_c   1.000
_cell.angle_alpha   90.00
_cell.angle_beta   90.00
_cell.angle_gamma   90.00
#
_symmetry.space_group_name_H-M   'P 1'
#
loop_
_entity.id
_entity.type
_entity.pdbx_description
1 polymer ?
#
loop_
_entity_poly.entity_id
_entity_poly.type
_entity_poly.pdbx_seq_one_letter_code
_entity_poly.pdbx_strand_id
1 'polypeptide(L)'
;FCRPKSSTAAAGTSGEDALLKWGLLLVPLTTFGLGTWQVQRRKWKLDLIAQLASRITADPIPLPLDPMELKELEYRPVQVRGRFDHSKELYILPRSLLDPEREAREAGRITSHPENGANVVTPFHCTELGVTILVNRGFVPRKKLKPETRLKGQVRG
;
A
#
# COMPACT_ATOMS: atom_id res chain seq x y z
N PHE A 1 -38.89 -10.31 73.75
CA PHE A 1 -37.93 -9.47 73.00
C PHE A 1 -37.38 -10.32 71.85
N CYS A 2 -38.01 -10.33 70.66
CA CYS A 2 -37.85 -9.40 69.52
C CYS A 2 -36.44 -9.42 68.86
N ARG A 3 -36.36 -10.15 67.71
CA ARG A 3 -35.71 -9.92 66.37
C ARG A 3 -34.44 -9.01 66.23
N PRO A 4 -33.67 -9.07 65.10
CA PRO A 4 -33.80 -9.89 63.88
C PRO A 4 -32.48 -10.49 63.29
N LYS A 5 -32.66 -11.22 62.18
CA LYS A 5 -31.69 -11.80 61.24
C LYS A 5 -30.84 -10.73 60.51
N SER A 6 -29.60 -11.10 60.16
CA SER A 6 -28.90 -10.53 58.99
C SER A 6 -28.17 -11.65 58.24
N SER A 7 -28.91 -12.37 57.40
CA SER A 7 -28.34 -13.16 56.31
C SER A 7 -27.73 -12.17 55.31
N THR A 8 -26.41 -12.06 55.29
CA THR A 8 -25.70 -11.42 54.17
C THR A 8 -25.76 -12.39 53.00
N ALA A 9 -26.78 -12.22 52.15
CA ALA A 9 -26.87 -12.93 50.88
C ALA A 9 -25.78 -12.37 49.95
N ALA A 10 -24.74 -13.18 49.70
CA ALA A 10 -23.81 -12.98 48.60
C ALA A 10 -24.54 -13.30 47.28
N ALA A 11 -25.31 -12.34 46.78
CA ALA A 11 -25.93 -12.41 45.46
C ALA A 11 -25.16 -11.49 44.51
N GLY A 12 -24.16 -12.06 43.81
CA GLY A 12 -23.40 -11.35 42.78
C GLY A 12 -22.43 -12.21 41.95
N THR A 13 -21.93 -13.34 42.47
CA THR A 13 -20.72 -13.97 41.91
C THR A 13 -20.94 -14.86 40.68
N SER A 14 -22.14 -15.38 40.43
CA SER A 14 -22.35 -16.39 39.37
C SER A 14 -22.16 -15.84 37.95
N GLY A 15 -22.55 -14.58 37.69
CA GLY A 15 -22.39 -13.95 36.38
C GLY A 15 -20.95 -13.55 36.09
N GLU A 16 -20.23 -13.05 37.09
CA GLU A 16 -18.82 -12.65 36.99
C GLU A 16 -17.90 -13.87 36.85
N ASP A 17 -18.17 -14.94 37.60
CA ASP A 17 -17.40 -16.20 37.51
C ASP A 17 -17.58 -16.89 36.15
N ALA A 18 -18.80 -16.84 35.59
CA ALA A 18 -19.04 -17.32 34.24
C ALA A 18 -18.29 -16.47 33.21
N LEU A 19 -18.38 -15.14 33.27
CA LEU A 19 -17.66 -14.25 32.37
C LEU A 19 -16.14 -14.42 32.45
N LEU A 20 -15.59 -14.60 33.66
CA LEU A 20 -14.18 -14.88 33.87
C LEU A 20 -13.76 -16.24 33.29
N LYS A 21 -14.56 -17.31 33.50
CA LYS A 21 -14.28 -18.65 32.97
C LYS A 21 -14.38 -18.69 31.44
N TRP A 22 -15.44 -18.14 30.86
CA TRP A 22 -15.61 -18.06 29.41
C TRP A 22 -14.59 -17.12 28.78
N GLY A 23 -14.27 -16.00 29.42
CA GLY A 23 -13.19 -15.10 29.01
C GLY A 23 -11.81 -15.77 29.02
N LEU A 24 -11.51 -16.55 30.06
CA LEU A 24 -10.24 -17.28 30.20
C LEU A 24 -10.05 -18.34 29.10
N LEU A 25 -11.13 -18.92 28.56
CA LEU A 25 -11.07 -19.87 27.44
C LEU A 25 -11.15 -19.18 26.07
N LEU A 26 -11.87 -18.06 25.97
CA LEU A 26 -12.04 -17.32 24.72
C LEU A 26 -10.75 -16.63 24.28
N VAL A 27 -10.00 -16.04 25.21
CA VAL A 27 -8.74 -15.34 24.92
C VAL A 27 -7.69 -16.26 24.26
N PRO A 28 -7.33 -17.44 24.79
CA PRO A 28 -6.35 -18.31 24.13
C PRO A 28 -6.86 -18.84 22.80
N LEU A 29 -8.15 -19.16 22.68
CA LEU A 29 -8.73 -19.65 21.42
C LEU A 29 -8.66 -18.60 20.30
N THR A 30 -9.06 -17.37 20.61
CA THR A 30 -9.05 -16.25 19.66
C THR A 30 -7.63 -15.81 19.30
N THR A 31 -6.73 -15.71 20.28
CA THR A 31 -5.33 -15.35 20.02
C THR A 31 -4.58 -16.42 19.23
N PHE A 32 -4.88 -17.71 19.42
CA PHE A 32 -4.31 -18.78 18.61
C PHE A 32 -4.80 -18.74 17.16
N GLY A 33 -6.12 -18.55 16.97
CA GLY A 33 -6.70 -18.37 15.63
C GLY A 33 -6.12 -17.15 14.91
N LEU A 34 -6.06 -16.01 15.60
CA LEU A 34 -5.46 -14.78 15.07
C LEU A 34 -3.96 -14.95 14.81
N GLY A 35 -3.21 -15.59 15.70
CA GLY A 35 -1.78 -15.86 15.53
C GLY A 35 -1.50 -16.73 14.31
N THR A 36 -2.28 -17.79 14.11
CA THR A 36 -2.19 -18.66 12.92
C THR A 36 -2.48 -17.88 11.65
N TRP A 37 -3.53 -17.05 11.66
CA TRP A 37 -3.87 -16.19 10.52
C TRP A 37 -2.76 -15.17 10.22
N GLN A 38 -2.19 -14.52 11.23
CA GLN A 38 -1.08 -13.57 11.08
C GLN A 38 0.13 -14.23 10.38
N VAL A 39 0.48 -15.46 10.75
CA VAL A 39 1.58 -16.22 10.11
C VAL A 39 1.26 -16.55 8.66
N GLN A 40 0.06 -17.08 8.38
CA GLN A 40 -0.37 -17.39 7.01
C GLN A 40 -0.42 -16.12 6.14
N ARG A 41 -0.98 -15.03 6.67
CA ARG A 41 -1.05 -13.72 6.04
C ARG A 41 0.33 -13.18 5.72
N ARG A 42 1.28 -13.29 6.66
CA ARG A 42 2.68 -12.92 6.43
C ARG A 42 3.30 -13.74 5.31
N LYS A 43 3.13 -15.07 5.31
CA LYS A 43 3.67 -15.94 4.25
C LYS A 43 3.12 -15.56 2.87
N TRP A 44 1.81 -15.38 2.75
CA TRP A 44 1.18 -14.92 1.52
C TRP A 44 1.72 -13.55 1.05
N LYS A 45 1.87 -12.59 1.97
CA LYS A 45 2.43 -11.27 1.64
C LYS A 45 3.86 -11.36 1.14
N LEU A 46 4.70 -12.18 1.78
CA LEU A 46 6.09 -12.38 1.36
C LEU A 46 6.18 -13.02 -0.03
N ASP A 47 5.33 -14.02 -0.29
CA ASP A 47 5.28 -14.68 -1.59
C ASP A 47 4.87 -13.71 -2.70
N LEU A 48 3.87 -12.87 -2.46
CA LEU A 48 3.46 -11.82 -3.39
C LEU A 48 4.57 -10.80 -3.66
N ILE A 49 5.30 -10.39 -2.62
CA ILE A 49 6.45 -9.49 -2.76
C ILE A 49 7.54 -10.14 -3.62
N ALA A 50 7.84 -11.43 -3.39
CA ALA A 50 8.83 -12.17 -4.16
C ALA A 50 8.44 -12.28 -5.65
N GLN A 51 7.17 -12.58 -5.93
CA GLN A 51 6.64 -12.63 -7.30
C GLN A 51 6.72 -11.26 -7.99
N LEU A 52 6.41 -10.18 -7.26
CA LEU A 52 6.50 -8.83 -7.81
C LEU A 52 7.95 -8.41 -8.06
N ALA A 53 8.85 -8.73 -7.13
CA ALA A 53 10.28 -8.43 -7.25
C ALA A 53 10.91 -9.16 -8.46
N SER A 54 10.53 -10.42 -8.70
CA SER A 54 11.03 -11.16 -9.87
C SER A 54 10.54 -10.58 -11.19
N ARG A 55 9.30 -10.06 -11.24
CA ARG A 55 8.77 -9.37 -12.42
C ARG A 55 9.47 -8.04 -12.71
N ILE A 56 9.68 -7.21 -11.68
CA ILE A 56 10.31 -5.89 -11.84
C ILE A 56 11.78 -6.00 -12.26
N THR A 57 12.47 -7.06 -11.80
CA THR A 57 13.90 -7.29 -12.07
C THR A 57 14.13 -8.10 -13.35
N ALA A 58 13.07 -8.60 -14.00
CA ALA A 58 13.20 -9.35 -15.25
C ALA A 58 13.77 -8.47 -16.38
N ASP A 59 14.34 -9.11 -17.40
CA ASP A 59 14.88 -8.35 -18.53
C ASP A 59 13.77 -7.56 -19.26
N PRO A 60 14.06 -6.29 -19.65
CA PRO A 60 13.12 -5.48 -20.39
C PRO A 60 12.78 -6.10 -21.74
N ILE A 61 11.50 -6.11 -22.08
CA ILE A 61 11.00 -6.62 -23.37
C ILE A 61 10.43 -5.47 -24.22
N PRO A 62 10.31 -5.63 -25.55
CA PRO A 62 9.56 -4.67 -26.35
C PRO A 62 8.07 -4.64 -25.94
N LEU A 63 7.43 -3.49 -26.10
CA LEU A 63 6.01 -3.31 -25.80
C LEU A 63 5.14 -3.98 -26.88
N PRO A 64 4.33 -5.01 -26.55
CA PRO A 64 3.38 -5.59 -27.49
C PRO A 64 2.18 -4.66 -27.70
N LEU A 65 1.51 -4.81 -28.84
CA LEU A 65 0.31 -4.03 -29.21
C LEU A 65 -0.99 -4.75 -28.86
N ASP A 66 -0.94 -6.06 -28.59
CA ASP A 66 -2.12 -6.85 -28.28
C ASP A 66 -2.58 -6.59 -26.82
N PRO A 67 -3.86 -6.21 -26.59
CA PRO A 67 -4.35 -5.95 -25.25
C PRO A 67 -4.32 -7.15 -24.31
N MET A 68 -4.40 -8.39 -24.83
CA MET A 68 -4.38 -9.59 -24.00
C MET A 68 -2.99 -9.82 -23.41
N GLU A 69 -1.95 -9.68 -24.23
CA GLU A 69 -0.55 -9.74 -23.80
C GLU A 69 -0.22 -8.63 -22.79
N LEU A 70 -0.80 -7.44 -22.96
CA LEU A 70 -0.54 -6.29 -22.09
C LEU A 70 -0.92 -6.55 -20.62
N LYS A 71 -1.96 -7.36 -20.37
CA LYS A 71 -2.38 -7.74 -19.01
C LYS A 71 -1.34 -8.62 -18.31
N GLU A 72 -0.63 -9.46 -19.06
CA GLU A 72 0.39 -10.33 -18.51
C GLU A 72 1.68 -9.58 -18.15
N LEU A 73 1.89 -8.40 -18.76
CA LEU A 73 3.04 -7.52 -18.55
C LEU A 73 2.93 -6.62 -17.31
N GLU A 74 1.93 -6.83 -16.45
CA GLU A 74 1.84 -6.08 -15.20
C GLU A 74 3.14 -6.23 -14.40
N TYR A 75 3.73 -5.08 -14.06
CA TYR A 75 5.01 -4.93 -13.35
C TYR A 75 6.25 -5.50 -14.08
N ARG A 76 6.17 -5.70 -15.40
CA ARG A 76 7.34 -6.04 -16.22
C ARG A 76 7.96 -4.78 -16.81
N PRO A 77 9.31 -4.68 -16.80
CA PRO A 77 9.97 -3.59 -17.49
C PRO A 77 9.81 -3.75 -19.01
N VAL A 78 9.58 -2.63 -19.69
CA VAL A 78 9.47 -2.56 -21.14
C VAL A 78 10.43 -1.52 -21.69
N GLN A 79 10.98 -1.77 -22.86
CA GLN A 79 11.83 -0.82 -23.58
C GLN A 79 11.06 -0.24 -24.76
N VAL A 80 11.03 1.10 -24.84
CA VAL A 80 10.38 1.84 -25.92
C VAL A 80 11.26 3.02 -26.34
N ARG A 81 11.16 3.40 -27.61
CA ARG A 81 11.81 4.60 -28.16
C ARG A 81 10.76 5.57 -28.68
N GLY A 82 10.98 6.86 -28.43
CA GLY A 82 9.96 7.87 -28.64
C GLY A 82 10.26 9.20 -27.98
N ARG A 83 9.23 10.05 -27.88
CA ARG A 83 9.33 11.40 -27.33
C ARG A 83 8.20 11.69 -26.35
N PHE A 84 8.48 12.47 -25.31
CA PHE A 84 7.46 12.96 -24.38
C PHE A 84 6.73 14.17 -24.93
N ASP A 85 5.40 14.17 -24.86
CA ASP A 85 4.57 15.35 -25.11
C ASP A 85 4.30 16.09 -23.79
N HIS A 86 5.20 17.02 -23.46
CA HIS A 86 5.11 17.83 -22.25
C HIS A 86 3.95 18.85 -22.28
N SER A 87 3.34 19.09 -23.45
CA SER A 87 2.19 20.01 -23.56
C SER A 87 0.91 19.43 -22.93
N LYS A 88 0.83 18.09 -22.84
CA LYS A 88 -0.30 17.33 -22.30
C LYS A 88 0.04 16.65 -20.97
N GLU A 89 0.92 17.25 -20.19
CA GLU A 89 1.29 16.71 -18.88
C GLU A 89 0.12 16.78 -17.90
N LEU A 90 -0.08 15.68 -17.15
CA LEU A 90 -1.13 15.50 -16.17
C LEU A 90 -0.55 15.34 -14.77
N TYR A 91 -1.22 15.92 -13.77
CA TYR A 91 -0.85 15.77 -12.38
C TYR A 91 -1.95 15.02 -11.62
N ILE A 92 -1.57 13.93 -10.95
CA ILE A 92 -2.49 13.16 -10.08
C ILE A 92 -2.24 13.61 -8.64
N LEU A 93 -3.25 14.21 -7.98
CA LEU A 93 -3.20 14.72 -6.61
C LEU A 93 -4.45 14.31 -5.80
N PRO A 94 -4.37 14.26 -4.45
CA PRO A 94 -3.14 14.32 -3.66
C PRO A 94 -2.43 12.96 -3.66
N ARG A 95 -1.10 12.97 -3.77
CA ARG A 95 -0.26 11.78 -3.56
C ARG A 95 0.68 12.04 -2.40
N SER A 96 0.96 11.00 -1.62
CA SER A 96 1.97 11.04 -0.56
C SER A 96 3.27 10.47 -1.09
N LEU A 97 4.41 11.02 -0.63
CA LEU A 97 5.72 10.43 -0.89
C LEU A 97 5.79 9.06 -0.22
N LEU A 98 6.02 8.00 -1.00
CA LEU A 98 6.38 6.69 -0.48
C LEU A 98 7.90 6.63 -0.30
N ASP A 99 8.32 6.55 0.95
CA ASP A 99 9.70 6.29 1.34
C ASP A 99 9.70 5.05 2.24
N PRO A 100 10.19 3.89 1.75
CA PRO A 100 10.16 2.65 2.50
C PRO A 100 10.85 2.73 3.86
N GLU A 101 11.95 3.48 3.95
CA GLU A 101 12.71 3.61 5.19
C GLU A 101 11.95 4.46 6.21
N ARG A 102 11.36 5.56 5.75
CA ARG A 102 10.50 6.40 6.58
C ARG A 102 9.25 5.65 7.03
N GLU A 103 8.57 4.96 6.13
CA GLU A 103 7.36 4.18 6.44
C GLU A 103 7.66 3.09 7.47
N ALA A 104 8.81 2.40 7.37
CA ALA A 104 9.20 1.42 8.37
C ALA A 104 9.46 2.04 9.76
N ARG A 105 10.08 3.23 9.83
CA ARG A 105 10.36 3.94 11.08
C ARG A 105 9.11 4.54 11.72
N GLU A 106 8.14 4.95 10.91
CA GLU A 106 6.88 5.54 11.35
C GLU A 106 5.75 4.51 11.50
N ALA A 107 5.98 3.24 11.16
CA ALA A 107 5.00 2.17 11.28
C ALA A 107 4.47 2.04 12.72
N GLY A 108 3.15 2.10 12.87
CA GLY A 108 2.47 2.01 14.17
C GLY A 108 2.32 3.34 14.93
N ARG A 109 2.80 4.47 14.38
CA ARG A 109 2.52 5.79 14.95
C ARG A 109 1.11 6.26 14.56
N ILE A 110 0.39 6.81 15.54
CA ILE A 110 -0.96 7.35 15.36
C ILE A 110 -0.94 8.68 14.59
N THR A 111 0.20 9.38 14.60
CA THR A 111 0.40 10.63 13.85
C THR A 111 1.50 10.44 12.81
N SER A 112 1.15 10.64 11.54
CA SER A 112 2.08 10.79 10.43
C SER A 112 1.77 12.08 9.68
N HIS A 113 2.81 12.77 9.24
CA HIS A 113 2.69 13.92 8.32
C HIS A 113 3.41 13.55 7.02
N PRO A 114 2.78 12.75 6.14
CA PRO A 114 3.38 12.44 4.85
C PRO A 114 3.51 13.73 4.03
N GLU A 115 4.62 13.89 3.31
CA GLU A 115 4.75 15.00 2.39
C GLU A 115 3.78 14.79 1.23
N ASN A 116 2.88 15.75 1.04
CA ASN A 116 1.88 15.70 -0.02
C ASN A 116 2.40 16.37 -1.31
N GLY A 117 2.14 15.72 -2.43
CA GLY A 117 2.58 16.12 -3.75
C GLY A 117 1.68 15.54 -4.84
N ALA A 118 2.27 15.34 -6.00
CA ALA A 118 1.60 14.82 -7.19
C ALA A 118 2.43 13.73 -7.85
N ASN A 119 1.78 12.78 -8.50
CA ASN A 119 2.46 11.98 -9.53
C ASN A 119 2.32 12.69 -10.87
N VAL A 120 3.43 12.86 -11.59
CA VAL A 120 3.45 13.47 -12.92
C VAL A 120 3.31 12.37 -13.96
N VAL A 121 2.23 12.43 -14.74
CA VAL A 121 1.99 11.51 -15.85
C VAL A 121 2.11 12.29 -17.15
N THR A 122 2.97 11.83 -18.06
CA THR A 122 3.22 12.51 -19.33
C THR A 122 2.98 11.52 -20.48
N PRO A 123 2.19 11.90 -21.50
CA PRO A 123 2.08 11.11 -22.71
C PRO A 123 3.43 10.94 -23.40
N PHE A 124 3.71 9.73 -23.86
CA PHE A 124 4.93 9.37 -24.58
C PHE A 124 4.54 8.74 -25.91
N HIS A 125 4.99 9.37 -27.00
CA HIS A 125 4.73 8.91 -28.36
C HIS A 125 5.84 7.93 -28.77
N CYS A 126 5.49 6.65 -28.92
CA CYS A 126 6.41 5.60 -29.35
C CYS A 126 6.62 5.71 -30.87
N THR A 127 7.85 6.03 -31.31
CA THR A 127 8.15 6.24 -32.73
C THR A 127 8.09 4.96 -33.56
N GLU A 128 8.44 3.82 -32.95
CA GLU A 128 8.48 2.52 -33.64
C GLU A 128 7.08 1.90 -33.79
N LEU A 129 6.20 2.15 -32.82
CA LEU A 129 4.89 1.50 -32.73
C LEU A 129 3.74 2.42 -33.18
N GLY A 130 3.98 3.74 -33.30
CA GLY A 130 2.95 4.72 -33.67
C GLY A 130 1.85 4.93 -32.62
N VAL A 131 2.02 4.40 -31.41
CA VAL A 131 1.07 4.51 -30.30
C VAL A 131 1.55 5.53 -29.26
N THR A 132 0.60 6.11 -28.53
CA THR A 132 0.90 6.99 -27.40
C THR A 132 0.57 6.27 -26.09
N ILE A 133 1.55 6.18 -25.19
CA ILE A 133 1.39 5.58 -23.86
C ILE A 133 1.44 6.65 -22.78
N LEU A 134 0.83 6.39 -21.63
CA LEU A 134 0.93 7.26 -20.46
C LEU A 134 2.05 6.75 -19.54
N VAL A 135 3.07 7.58 -19.32
CA VAL A 135 4.19 7.23 -18.46
C VAL A 135 4.10 8.03 -17.17
N ASN A 136 4.02 7.33 -16.04
CA ASN A 136 4.17 7.94 -14.73
C ASN A 136 5.66 8.20 -14.46
N ARG A 137 6.07 9.48 -14.46
CA ARG A 137 7.46 9.92 -14.24
C ARG A 137 7.84 10.00 -12.76
N GLY A 138 6.90 9.73 -11.86
CA GLY A 138 7.12 9.68 -10.43
C GLY A 138 6.56 10.88 -9.65
N PHE A 139 6.92 10.91 -8.37
CA PHE A 139 6.40 11.85 -7.40
C PHE A 139 7.14 13.21 -7.45
N VAL A 140 6.37 14.28 -7.31
CA VAL A 140 6.84 15.65 -7.18
C VAL A 140 6.18 16.31 -5.97
N PRO A 141 6.95 16.88 -5.02
CA PRO A 141 6.40 17.64 -3.91
C PRO A 141 5.55 18.82 -4.38
N ARG A 142 4.51 19.20 -3.61
CA ARG A 142 3.63 20.34 -3.96
C ARG A 142 4.39 21.63 -4.27
N LYS A 143 5.49 21.90 -3.55
CA LYS A 143 6.32 23.10 -3.75
C LYS A 143 7.05 23.13 -5.10
N LYS A 144 7.18 21.98 -5.78
CA LYS A 144 7.92 21.80 -7.04
C LYS A 144 7.05 21.37 -8.22
N LEU A 145 5.73 21.57 -8.12
CA LEU A 145 4.77 21.20 -9.17
C LEU A 145 5.12 21.84 -10.52
N LYS A 146 5.50 23.12 -10.52
CA LYS A 146 5.80 23.86 -11.75
C LYS A 146 6.99 23.23 -12.50
N PRO A 147 6.88 22.94 -13.80
CA PRO A 147 7.94 22.35 -14.63
C PRO A 147 9.31 23.00 -14.47
N GLU A 148 9.34 24.33 -14.40
CA GLU A 148 10.54 25.17 -14.26
C GLU A 148 11.30 24.91 -12.96
N THR A 149 10.59 24.51 -11.90
CA THR A 149 11.18 24.27 -10.58
C THR A 149 11.81 22.88 -10.43
N ARG A 150 11.77 22.05 -11.48
CA ARG A 150 12.21 20.65 -11.48
C ARG A 150 13.03 20.26 -12.72
N LEU A 151 14.01 21.07 -13.09
CA LEU A 151 14.88 20.87 -14.26
C LEU A 151 15.49 19.46 -14.37
N LYS A 152 15.91 18.84 -13.25
CA LYS A 152 16.46 17.47 -13.24
C LYS A 152 15.48 16.41 -13.78
N GLY A 153 14.17 16.63 -13.63
CA GLY A 153 13.13 15.72 -14.12
C GLY A 153 12.65 16.04 -15.54
N GLN A 154 13.14 17.12 -16.16
CA GLN A 154 12.78 17.50 -17.51
C GLN A 154 13.73 16.86 -18.53
N VAL A 155 13.50 15.59 -18.81
CA VAL A 155 14.18 14.90 -19.92
C VAL A 155 13.73 15.55 -21.22
N ARG A 156 14.70 15.94 -22.06
CA ARG A 156 14.43 16.46 -23.40
C ARG A 156 13.81 15.34 -24.24
N GLY A 157 12.68 15.64 -24.88
CA GLY A 157 12.00 14.75 -25.82
C GLY A 157 12.70 14.72 -27.17
#